data_AF-A0AAU5JS14-F1
#
_entry.id   AF-A0AAU5JS14-F1
#
_cell.length_a   1.000
_cell.length_b   1.000
_cell.length_c   1.000
_cell.angle_alpha   90.00
_cell.angle_beta   90.00
_cell.angle_gamma   90.00
#
_symmetry.space_group_name_H-M   'P 1'
#
loop_
_entity.id
_entity.type
_entity.pdbx_description
1 polymer ?
#
loop_
_entity_poly.entity_id
_entity_poly.type
_entity_poly.pdbx_seq_one_letter_code
_entity_poly.pdbx_strand_id
1 'polypeptide(L)'
;MATLRSAVSWPNDKTYLFFDDDTYDRYDSVTGLREDSGLPLSNWPGLPRSPDAFVWWGAGKAYAFTGSTYLRYDNLSDRVEPDYLPPNPPFTVEAGWPGLPTGAGGGTDWRTGVDAAVNWGNGKVYLFKGDSYVRYDVTADRVDPDYPRPIAGNWTGLTPDGVDAAVHPGGRFAYFFRGGQFQRFDVDTDRVDASGPLDASFRLAPTPSGALAPARLLTPTQANKLMADLIRRGKLTLKSPAFVDGPAGIVAPAPGQRVVVSPPSFGGIRYTNQINPASAVIDNLDQRMLIALYRLTLWINSSAPDVTELLHLGIGHGNGPANDCHNEGRALDLSGILGTSGGAAFTRSVKTHWGNLPRPPGVTVRIDPAVDPLGFGLFSTAFRYATYECEANGIGPANKWPMPDLGGSGFVIYPDYGGTVALRNAHQDHFHIQVGVTRS
;
A
#
# COMPACT_ATOMS: atom_id res chain seq x y z
N MET A 1 35.41 3.93 -4.17
CA MET A 1 34.31 2.94 -4.11
C MET A 1 33.08 3.65 -4.63
N ALA A 2 32.23 2.94 -5.37
CA ALA A 2 30.94 3.47 -5.79
C ALA A 2 30.11 3.85 -4.55
N THR A 3 29.38 4.95 -4.62
CA THR A 3 28.51 5.44 -3.55
C THR A 3 27.06 5.11 -3.86
N LEU A 4 26.31 4.69 -2.84
CA LEU A 4 24.89 4.36 -3.00
C LEU A 4 24.11 5.63 -3.33
N ARG A 5 23.31 5.59 -4.39
CA ARG A 5 22.43 6.70 -4.81
C ARG A 5 20.96 6.46 -4.47
N SER A 6 20.48 5.23 -4.61
CA SER A 6 19.07 4.94 -4.38
C SER A 6 18.85 3.45 -4.16
N ALA A 7 17.65 3.13 -3.66
CA ALA A 7 17.24 1.76 -3.42
C ALA A 7 15.78 1.58 -3.81
N VAL A 8 15.40 0.41 -4.32
CA VAL A 8 13.99 0.08 -4.60
C VAL A 8 13.74 -1.40 -4.33
N SER A 9 12.63 -1.70 -3.65
CA SER A 9 12.10 -3.07 -3.58
C SER A 9 10.99 -3.24 -4.59
N TRP A 10 10.88 -4.45 -5.13
CA TRP A 10 10.08 -4.71 -6.31
C TRP A 10 9.14 -5.91 -6.09
N PRO A 11 7.99 -5.99 -6.80
CA PRO A 11 7.01 -7.07 -6.59
C PRO A 11 7.48 -8.48 -6.94
N ASN A 12 8.69 -8.64 -7.47
CA ASN A 12 9.35 -9.91 -7.77
C ASN A 12 10.19 -10.44 -6.59
N ASP A 13 9.94 -9.93 -5.38
CA ASP A 13 10.67 -10.21 -4.14
C ASP A 13 12.14 -9.78 -4.13
N LYS A 14 12.57 -8.91 -5.06
CA LYS A 14 13.93 -8.38 -5.10
C LYS A 14 14.02 -6.97 -4.56
N THR A 15 15.19 -6.66 -4.04
CA THR A 15 15.59 -5.32 -3.63
C THR A 15 16.87 -4.95 -4.37
N TYR A 16 16.90 -3.75 -4.93
CA TYR A 16 17.98 -3.25 -5.77
C TYR A 16 18.59 -2.02 -5.12
N LEU A 17 19.93 -1.98 -5.06
CA LEU A 17 20.71 -0.85 -4.58
C LEU A 17 21.51 -0.28 -5.75
N PHE A 18 21.24 0.95 -6.16
CA PHE A 18 21.87 1.61 -7.32
C PHE A 18 22.99 2.54 -6.89
N PHE A 19 24.11 2.49 -7.59
CA PHE A 19 25.32 3.23 -7.25
C PHE A 19 25.65 4.31 -8.29
N ASP A 20 26.51 5.25 -7.90
CA ASP A 20 26.89 6.41 -8.70
C ASP A 20 27.74 6.13 -9.94
N ASP A 21 28.23 4.91 -10.10
CA ASP A 21 28.94 4.41 -11.27
C ASP A 21 28.02 3.68 -12.27
N ASP A 22 26.71 3.89 -12.15
CA ASP A 22 25.66 3.28 -12.98
C ASP A 22 25.66 1.73 -12.92
N THR A 23 26.01 1.19 -11.75
CA THR A 23 25.82 -0.21 -11.40
C THR A 23 24.77 -0.40 -10.31
N TYR A 24 24.32 -1.64 -10.10
CA TYR A 24 23.47 -2.00 -8.98
C TYR A 24 23.78 -3.37 -8.38
N ASP A 25 23.47 -3.52 -7.10
CA ASP A 25 23.43 -4.79 -6.39
C ASP A 25 21.99 -5.30 -6.33
N ARG A 26 21.79 -6.61 -6.46
CA ARG A 26 20.48 -7.26 -6.35
C ARG A 26 20.45 -8.19 -5.15
N TYR A 27 19.45 -8.00 -4.30
CA TYR A 27 19.18 -8.81 -3.12
C TYR A 27 17.91 -9.62 -3.31
N ASP A 28 17.93 -10.86 -2.86
CA ASP A 28 16.73 -11.64 -2.64
C ASP A 28 16.10 -11.24 -1.30
N SER A 29 14.93 -10.60 -1.34
CA SER A 29 14.27 -10.13 -0.12
C SER A 29 13.72 -11.30 0.71
N VAL A 30 13.51 -12.47 0.07
CA VAL A 30 13.00 -13.66 0.77
C VAL A 30 14.05 -14.28 1.67
N THR A 31 15.27 -14.47 1.17
CA THR A 31 16.39 -15.01 1.97
C THR A 31 17.20 -13.93 2.68
N GLY A 32 17.10 -12.69 2.22
CA GLY A 32 17.87 -11.55 2.69
C GLY A 32 19.29 -11.46 2.14
N LEU A 33 19.68 -12.41 1.29
CA LEU A 33 21.02 -12.52 0.74
C LEU A 33 21.19 -11.64 -0.51
N ARG A 34 22.42 -11.13 -0.70
CA ARG A 34 22.81 -10.54 -1.99
C ARG A 34 22.98 -11.66 -3.01
N GLU A 35 22.27 -11.57 -4.13
CA GLU A 35 22.36 -12.51 -5.24
C GLU A 35 23.47 -12.10 -6.20
N ASP A 36 23.48 -10.82 -6.57
CA ASP A 36 24.39 -10.27 -7.58
C ASP A 36 24.91 -8.90 -7.13
N SER A 37 26.10 -8.54 -7.64
CA SER A 37 26.72 -7.26 -7.35
C SER A 37 27.37 -6.67 -8.60
N GLY A 38 27.32 -5.34 -8.73
CA GLY A 38 27.91 -4.62 -9.86
C GLY A 38 27.24 -4.91 -11.21
N LEU A 39 25.94 -5.21 -11.21
CA LEU A 39 25.18 -5.39 -12.45
C LEU A 39 25.02 -4.04 -13.18
N PRO A 40 25.11 -4.00 -14.52
CA PRO A 40 25.05 -2.75 -15.24
C PRO A 40 23.61 -2.19 -15.27
N LEU A 41 23.47 -0.86 -15.09
CA LEU A 41 22.18 -0.18 -15.18
C LEU A 41 21.48 -0.39 -16.53
N SER A 42 22.19 -0.74 -17.61
CA SER A 42 21.58 -1.07 -18.90
C SER A 42 20.54 -2.21 -18.84
N ASN A 43 20.52 -3.00 -17.75
CA ASN A 43 19.47 -3.98 -17.46
C ASN A 43 18.13 -3.35 -17.03
N TRP A 44 18.07 -2.02 -16.88
CA TRP A 44 16.86 -1.22 -16.62
C TRP A 44 16.59 -0.30 -17.82
N PRO A 45 15.94 -0.81 -18.89
CA PRO A 45 15.83 -0.10 -20.15
C PRO A 45 15.20 1.29 -20.00
N GLY A 46 15.91 2.29 -20.53
CA GLY A 46 15.46 3.69 -20.54
C GLY A 46 15.90 4.52 -19.33
N LEU A 47 16.49 3.92 -18.28
CA LEU A 47 17.17 4.71 -17.25
C LEU A 47 18.52 5.20 -17.80
N PRO A 48 18.78 6.52 -17.85
CA PRO A 48 20.00 7.07 -18.42
C PRO A 48 21.20 7.05 -17.45
N ARG A 49 20.93 6.98 -16.15
CA ARG A 49 21.87 6.95 -15.03
C ARG A 49 21.17 6.46 -13.77
N SER A 50 21.92 6.08 -12.76
CA SER A 50 21.37 5.74 -11.45
C SER A 50 20.61 6.95 -10.88
N PRO A 51 19.34 6.77 -10.49
CA PRO A 51 18.53 7.86 -10.00
C PRO A 51 18.95 8.26 -8.59
N ASP A 52 18.72 9.54 -8.24
CA ASP A 52 18.97 10.10 -6.92
C ASP A 52 17.95 9.57 -5.89
N ALA A 53 16.74 9.22 -6.34
CA ALA A 53 15.77 8.47 -5.55
C ALA A 53 14.94 7.58 -6.47
N PHE A 54 14.55 6.39 -6.01
CA PHE A 54 13.72 5.48 -6.79
C PHE A 54 12.65 4.86 -5.91
N VAL A 55 11.38 5.02 -6.27
CA VAL A 55 10.28 4.45 -5.50
C VAL A 55 9.37 3.63 -6.37
N TRP A 56 9.11 2.39 -5.95
CA TRP A 56 8.01 1.62 -6.49
C TRP A 56 6.69 2.20 -5.96
N TRP A 57 5.89 2.73 -6.88
CA TRP A 57 4.65 3.44 -6.56
C TRP A 57 3.52 2.49 -6.16
N GLY A 58 3.51 1.30 -6.76
CA GLY A 58 2.31 0.49 -6.85
C GLY A 58 1.67 0.62 -8.22
N ALA A 59 0.57 -0.12 -8.44
CA ALA A 59 -0.15 -0.15 -9.72
C ALA A 59 0.73 -0.39 -10.97
N GLY A 60 1.81 -1.15 -10.82
CA GLY A 60 2.74 -1.45 -11.91
C GLY A 60 3.67 -0.29 -12.29
N LYS A 61 3.70 0.80 -11.53
CA LYS A 61 4.56 1.96 -11.78
C LYS A 61 5.65 2.13 -10.73
N ALA A 62 6.73 2.78 -11.14
CA ALA A 62 7.76 3.31 -10.27
C ALA A 62 8.25 4.66 -10.81
N TYR A 63 8.86 5.46 -9.95
CA TYR A 63 9.34 6.80 -10.28
C TYR A 63 10.80 6.97 -9.89
N ALA A 64 11.64 7.29 -10.87
CA ALA A 64 13.06 7.51 -10.74
C ALA A 64 13.36 9.00 -10.86
N PHE A 65 13.85 9.61 -9.78
CA PHE A 65 14.14 11.05 -9.68
C PHE A 65 15.59 11.33 -10.04
N THR A 66 15.86 12.44 -10.73
CA THR A 66 17.22 12.93 -11.02
C THR A 66 17.20 14.45 -11.07
N GLY A 67 17.78 15.09 -10.06
CA GLY A 67 17.62 16.54 -9.88
C GLY A 67 16.14 16.97 -9.93
N SER A 68 15.82 17.98 -10.73
CA SER A 68 14.45 18.53 -10.83
C SER A 68 13.51 17.76 -11.76
N THR A 69 13.92 16.60 -12.30
CA THR A 69 13.11 15.80 -13.22
C THR A 69 12.91 14.37 -12.70
N TYR A 70 11.99 13.65 -13.33
CA TYR A 70 11.77 12.25 -13.04
C TYR A 70 11.32 11.46 -14.27
N LEU A 71 11.56 10.15 -14.23
CA LEU A 71 11.09 9.18 -15.21
C LEU A 71 10.07 8.24 -14.57
N ARG A 72 9.04 7.84 -15.32
CA ARG A 72 8.12 6.78 -14.91
C ARG A 72 8.52 5.47 -15.54
N TYR A 73 8.75 4.47 -14.70
CA TYR A 73 9.07 3.10 -15.10
C TYR A 73 7.82 2.23 -15.02
N ASP A 74 7.55 1.48 -16.08
CA ASP A 74 6.47 0.50 -16.14
C ASP A 74 7.02 -0.89 -15.84
N ASN A 75 6.59 -1.46 -14.72
CA ASN A 75 6.99 -2.79 -14.28
C ASN A 75 6.54 -3.89 -15.25
N LEU A 76 5.36 -3.74 -15.86
CA LEU A 76 4.82 -4.79 -16.74
C LEU A 76 5.60 -4.90 -18.05
N SER A 77 6.03 -3.77 -18.61
CA SER A 77 6.81 -3.67 -19.84
C SER A 77 8.32 -3.69 -19.61
N ASP A 78 8.72 -3.67 -18.33
CA ASP A 78 10.09 -3.67 -17.81
C ASP A 78 10.97 -2.60 -18.49
N ARG A 79 10.47 -1.34 -18.50
CA ARG A 79 11.17 -0.19 -19.09
C ARG A 79 10.61 1.15 -18.61
N VAL A 80 11.39 2.21 -18.80
CA VAL A 80 10.87 3.59 -18.76
C VAL A 80 9.83 3.77 -19.86
N GLU A 81 8.71 4.41 -19.51
CA GLU A 81 7.64 4.69 -20.46
C GLU A 81 8.11 5.66 -21.56
N PRO A 82 7.76 5.41 -22.84
CA PRO A 82 8.24 6.22 -23.97
C PRO A 82 7.98 7.72 -23.84
N ASP A 83 6.86 8.12 -23.25
CA ASP A 83 6.50 9.54 -23.06
C ASP A 83 7.52 10.29 -22.18
N TYR A 84 8.25 9.57 -21.31
CA TYR A 84 9.25 10.13 -20.41
C TYR A 84 10.66 10.17 -21.03
N LEU A 85 10.83 9.66 -22.25
CA LEU A 85 12.13 9.59 -22.93
C LEU A 85 12.27 10.69 -23.99
N PRO A 86 13.52 11.11 -24.31
CA PRO A 86 13.78 11.97 -25.46
C PRO A 86 13.18 11.39 -26.76
N PRO A 87 12.71 12.24 -27.69
CA PRO A 87 12.86 13.69 -27.73
C PRO A 87 11.79 14.47 -26.94
N ASN A 88 10.93 13.81 -26.14
CA ASN A 88 9.91 14.50 -25.36
C ASN A 88 10.54 15.42 -24.30
N PRO A 89 9.92 16.57 -23.96
CA PRO A 89 10.36 17.39 -22.85
C PRO A 89 10.40 16.59 -21.54
N PRO A 90 11.43 16.76 -20.68
CA PRO A 90 11.47 16.08 -19.39
C PRO A 90 10.28 16.46 -18.51
N PHE A 91 9.70 15.45 -17.83
CA PHE A 91 8.73 15.70 -16.77
C PHE A 91 9.44 16.25 -15.54
N THR A 92 8.96 17.38 -15.02
CA THR A 92 9.57 18.07 -13.87
C THR A 92 8.89 17.68 -12.57
N VAL A 93 9.66 17.59 -11.50
CA VAL A 93 9.16 17.34 -10.15
C VAL A 93 8.11 18.39 -9.76
N GLU A 94 8.34 19.66 -10.12
CA GLU A 94 7.39 20.76 -9.91
C GLU A 94 5.99 20.49 -10.50
N ALA A 95 5.92 20.01 -11.74
CA ALA A 95 4.65 19.81 -12.42
C ALA A 95 3.99 18.47 -12.05
N GLY A 96 4.80 17.45 -11.75
CA GLY A 96 4.33 16.07 -11.55
C GLY A 96 4.07 15.66 -10.11
N TRP A 97 4.53 16.43 -9.12
CA TRP A 97 4.45 16.10 -7.69
C TRP A 97 3.84 17.27 -6.90
N PRO A 98 2.52 17.48 -7.02
CA PRO A 98 1.81 18.58 -6.36
C PRO A 98 1.96 18.55 -4.83
N GLY A 99 1.97 19.75 -4.24
CA GLY A 99 2.12 19.94 -2.81
C GLY A 99 3.56 19.88 -2.29
N LEU A 100 4.55 19.59 -3.14
CA LEU A 100 5.95 19.67 -2.72
C LEU A 100 6.32 21.10 -2.29
N PRO A 101 7.04 21.28 -1.17
CA PRO A 101 7.41 22.59 -0.67
C PRO A 101 8.33 23.34 -1.65
N THR A 102 8.03 24.62 -1.89
CA THR A 102 8.71 25.47 -2.88
C THR A 102 9.95 26.19 -2.35
N GLY A 103 10.29 25.99 -1.08
CA GLY A 103 11.33 26.75 -0.38
C GLY A 103 10.93 28.18 0.01
N ALA A 104 9.70 28.59 -0.27
CA ALA A 104 9.17 29.88 0.19
C ALA A 104 9.31 30.03 1.72
N GLY A 105 9.71 31.21 2.17
CA GLY A 105 9.97 31.47 3.59
C GLY A 105 11.32 30.98 4.10
N GLY A 106 12.27 30.62 3.21
CA GLY A 106 13.63 30.22 3.57
C GLY A 106 13.81 28.72 3.81
N GLY A 107 12.82 27.90 3.45
CA GLY A 107 12.91 26.45 3.51
C GLY A 107 13.61 25.84 2.28
N THR A 108 13.80 24.53 2.31
CA THR A 108 14.34 23.76 1.18
C THR A 108 13.33 23.71 0.03
N ASP A 109 13.76 23.95 -1.22
CA ASP A 109 12.94 23.74 -2.41
C ASP A 109 13.01 22.28 -2.86
N TRP A 110 11.93 21.54 -2.64
CA TRP A 110 11.84 20.10 -2.95
C TRP A 110 11.66 19.82 -4.43
N ARG A 111 11.32 20.83 -5.24
CA ARG A 111 11.17 20.68 -6.70
C ARG A 111 12.50 20.54 -7.42
N THR A 112 13.61 20.79 -6.71
CA THR A 112 14.98 20.70 -7.24
C THR A 112 15.60 19.32 -7.12
N GLY A 113 14.94 18.39 -6.40
CA GLY A 113 15.34 16.99 -6.30
C GLY A 113 15.01 16.36 -4.96
N VAL A 114 15.13 15.03 -4.91
CA VAL A 114 14.80 14.18 -3.77
C VAL A 114 16.00 13.27 -3.49
N ASP A 115 16.39 13.14 -2.22
CA ASP A 115 17.58 12.38 -1.82
C ASP A 115 17.24 10.90 -1.58
N ALA A 116 16.03 10.59 -1.10
CA ALA A 116 15.55 9.22 -0.99
C ALA A 116 14.02 9.17 -1.05
N ALA A 117 13.48 8.01 -1.46
CA ALA A 117 12.05 7.79 -1.51
C ALA A 117 11.72 6.37 -1.07
N VAL A 118 10.66 6.19 -0.28
CA VAL A 118 10.18 4.87 0.15
C VAL A 118 8.66 4.83 0.20
N ASN A 119 8.09 3.80 -0.42
CA ASN A 119 6.68 3.49 -0.26
C ASN A 119 6.50 2.70 1.03
N TRP A 120 5.65 3.19 1.93
CA TRP A 120 5.49 2.61 3.27
C TRP A 120 4.44 1.51 3.32
N GLY A 121 3.79 1.19 2.19
CA GLY A 121 2.77 0.15 2.10
C GLY A 121 1.42 0.50 2.74
N ASN A 122 1.26 1.72 3.25
CA ASN A 122 0.05 2.23 3.90
C ASN A 122 -0.65 3.33 3.08
N GLY A 123 -0.39 3.41 1.78
CA GLY A 123 -0.93 4.46 0.91
C GLY A 123 -0.16 5.78 0.98
N LYS A 124 0.97 5.81 1.70
CA LYS A 124 1.87 6.96 1.77
C LYS A 124 3.25 6.62 1.20
N VAL A 125 3.83 7.60 0.52
CA VAL A 125 5.23 7.61 0.10
C VAL A 125 5.97 8.67 0.89
N TYR A 126 7.11 8.32 1.46
CA TYR A 126 7.96 9.26 2.19
C TYR A 126 9.13 9.65 1.31
N LEU A 127 9.30 10.96 1.10
CA LEU A 127 10.43 11.52 0.36
C LEU A 127 11.32 12.28 1.35
N PHE A 128 12.63 12.10 1.23
CA PHE A 128 13.64 12.69 2.09
C PHE A 128 14.50 13.69 1.31
N LYS A 129 14.89 14.79 1.96
CA LYS A 129 15.79 15.80 1.41
C LYS A 129 16.47 16.56 2.55
N GLY A 130 17.80 16.48 2.61
CA GLY A 130 18.56 16.99 3.74
C GLY A 130 18.05 16.39 5.06
N ASP A 131 17.91 17.23 6.09
CA ASP A 131 17.45 16.85 7.44
C ASP A 131 15.93 16.66 7.58
N SER A 132 15.19 16.70 6.47
CA SER A 132 13.75 16.81 6.45
C SER A 132 13.10 15.74 5.57
N TYR A 133 11.82 15.49 5.80
CA TYR A 133 11.01 14.58 5.00
C TYR A 133 9.62 15.15 4.73
N VAL A 134 9.03 14.73 3.62
CA VAL A 134 7.60 14.95 3.31
C VAL A 134 6.89 13.61 3.24
N ARG A 135 5.60 13.59 3.60
CA ARG A 135 4.72 12.44 3.40
C ARG A 135 3.74 12.74 2.28
N TYR A 136 3.85 12.00 1.19
CA TYR A 136 3.01 12.10 0.01
C TYR A 136 1.86 11.10 0.09
N ASP A 137 0.64 11.58 -0.08
CA ASP A 137 -0.58 10.78 -0.09
C ASP A 137 -0.90 10.31 -1.51
N VAL A 138 -0.82 8.99 -1.72
CA VAL A 138 -1.13 8.35 -3.02
C VAL A 138 -2.62 8.52 -3.38
N THR A 139 -3.49 8.61 -2.38
CA THR A 139 -4.93 8.81 -2.54
C THR A 139 -5.28 10.25 -2.86
N ALA A 140 -4.65 11.22 -2.21
CA ALA A 140 -4.90 12.63 -2.51
C ALA A 140 -4.08 13.14 -3.71
N ASP A 141 -3.08 12.34 -4.14
CA ASP A 141 -2.05 12.71 -5.10
C ASP A 141 -1.44 14.07 -4.78
N ARG A 142 -0.93 14.22 -3.54
CA ARG A 142 -0.24 15.41 -3.05
C ARG A 142 0.45 15.14 -1.72
N VAL A 143 1.37 16.04 -1.32
CA VAL A 143 1.92 16.08 0.04
C VAL A 143 0.83 16.36 1.09
N ASP A 144 0.89 15.64 2.20
CA ASP A 144 0.02 15.88 3.36
C ASP A 144 0.25 17.29 3.95
N PRO A 145 -0.76 17.91 4.59
CA PRO A 145 -0.56 19.14 5.35
C PRO A 145 0.51 19.00 6.45
N ASP A 146 1.10 20.12 6.85
CA ASP A 146 2.12 20.23 7.91
C ASP A 146 3.47 19.55 7.61
N TYR A 147 3.76 19.31 6.33
CA TYR A 147 5.06 18.90 5.82
C TYR A 147 5.74 20.05 5.06
N PRO A 148 7.08 20.12 5.04
CA PRO A 148 8.03 19.11 5.50
C PRO A 148 8.18 19.07 7.03
N ARG A 149 8.61 17.93 7.56
CA ARG A 149 8.93 17.74 8.98
C ARG A 149 10.39 17.33 9.14
N PRO A 150 11.04 17.65 10.27
CA PRO A 150 12.41 17.21 10.52
C PRO A 150 12.45 15.69 10.70
N ILE A 151 13.53 15.06 10.22
CA ILE A 151 13.79 13.65 10.49
C ILE A 151 13.96 13.43 12.00
N ALA A 152 14.74 14.32 12.62
CA ALA A 152 14.95 14.35 14.06
C ALA A 152 13.61 14.38 14.82
N GLY A 153 13.42 13.41 15.72
CA GLY A 153 12.23 13.31 16.57
C GLY A 153 10.99 12.70 15.91
N ASN A 154 10.93 12.59 14.59
CA ASN A 154 9.82 11.94 13.88
C ASN A 154 10.17 10.52 13.41
N TRP A 155 11.45 10.21 13.22
CA TRP A 155 11.95 8.87 12.90
C TRP A 155 12.86 8.39 14.02
N THR A 156 12.29 7.70 15.02
CA THR A 156 13.00 7.36 16.25
C THR A 156 14.29 6.58 15.98
N GLY A 157 15.44 7.17 16.34
CA GLY A 157 16.76 6.56 16.17
C GLY A 157 17.37 6.67 14.77
N LEU A 158 16.64 7.22 13.78
CA LEU A 158 17.19 7.49 12.46
C LEU A 158 18.15 8.69 12.52
N THR A 159 19.22 8.65 11.74
CA THR A 159 20.18 9.76 11.66
C THR A 159 19.48 11.06 11.22
N PRO A 160 19.67 12.17 11.93
CA PRO A 160 18.87 13.38 11.73
C PRO A 160 19.26 14.16 10.47
N ASP A 161 20.48 13.99 9.98
CA ASP A 161 21.07 14.85 8.95
C ASP A 161 20.61 14.51 7.52
N GLY A 162 19.74 13.50 7.34
CA GLY A 162 19.30 12.98 6.04
C GLY A 162 19.69 11.54 5.71
N VAL A 163 19.26 11.05 4.55
CA VAL A 163 19.52 9.69 4.06
C VAL A 163 19.81 9.73 2.56
N ASP A 164 20.71 8.86 2.09
CA ASP A 164 21.08 8.72 0.68
C ASP A 164 20.14 7.77 -0.07
N ALA A 165 19.51 6.83 0.65
CA ALA A 165 18.55 5.90 0.09
C ALA A 165 17.66 5.32 1.19
N ALA A 166 16.47 4.85 0.82
CA ALA A 166 15.55 4.18 1.73
C ALA A 166 14.82 3.07 0.99
N VAL A 167 14.51 1.97 1.68
CA VAL A 167 13.75 0.88 1.10
C VAL A 167 12.92 0.13 2.13
N HIS A 168 11.72 -0.28 1.73
CA HIS A 168 10.86 -1.17 2.51
C HIS A 168 10.49 -2.38 1.63
N PRO A 169 11.12 -3.55 1.83
CA PRO A 169 10.79 -4.78 1.11
C PRO A 169 9.40 -5.36 1.42
N GLY A 170 8.63 -4.68 2.28
CA GLY A 170 7.46 -5.21 2.94
C GLY A 170 7.81 -5.92 4.25
N GLY A 171 6.80 -6.42 4.96
CA GLY A 171 7.02 -7.08 6.25
C GLY A 171 7.31 -6.10 7.39
N ARG A 172 8.26 -6.47 8.28
CA ARG A 172 8.54 -5.76 9.54
C ARG A 172 9.61 -4.68 9.45
N PHE A 173 10.55 -4.79 8.51
CA PHE A 173 11.76 -3.96 8.54
C PHE A 173 11.90 -3.12 7.28
N ALA A 174 12.14 -1.82 7.47
CA ALA A 174 12.63 -0.91 6.44
C ALA A 174 14.13 -0.63 6.69
N TYR A 175 14.83 -0.13 5.67
CA TYR A 175 16.25 0.17 5.73
C TYR A 175 16.51 1.56 5.18
N PHE A 176 17.32 2.31 5.89
CA PHE A 176 17.79 3.64 5.52
C PHE A 176 19.30 3.61 5.40
N PHE A 177 19.85 4.31 4.43
CA PHE A 177 21.27 4.28 4.13
C PHE A 177 21.86 5.69 4.14
N ARG A 178 23.08 5.82 4.67
CA ARG A 178 23.84 7.06 4.63
C ARG A 178 25.33 6.78 4.71
N GLY A 179 26.13 7.33 3.80
CA GLY A 179 27.60 7.33 3.90
C GLY A 179 28.22 5.94 4.05
N GLY A 180 27.69 4.94 3.35
CA GLY A 180 28.15 3.55 3.46
C GLY A 180 27.74 2.83 4.76
N GLN A 181 26.76 3.35 5.49
CA GLN A 181 26.12 2.71 6.64
C GLN A 181 24.65 2.44 6.34
N PHE A 182 24.06 1.45 7.01
CA PHE A 182 22.62 1.22 7.05
C PHE A 182 22.08 1.39 8.48
N GLN A 183 20.81 1.77 8.58
CA GLN A 183 19.98 1.68 9.77
C GLN A 183 18.73 0.88 9.43
N ARG A 184 18.45 -0.18 10.20
CA ARG A 184 17.23 -0.98 10.08
C ARG A 184 16.18 -0.39 11.00
N PHE A 185 15.02 -0.08 10.43
CA PHE A 185 13.87 0.46 11.13
C PHE A 185 12.81 -0.63 11.30
N ASP A 186 12.44 -0.91 12.54
CA ASP A 186 11.35 -1.82 12.88
C ASP A 186 10.02 -1.06 12.82
N VAL A 187 9.23 -1.34 11.80
CA VAL A 187 7.94 -0.66 11.58
C VAL A 187 6.90 -1.02 12.65
N ASP A 188 7.09 -2.13 13.38
CA ASP A 188 6.16 -2.51 14.44
C ASP A 188 6.42 -1.77 15.75
N THR A 189 7.69 -1.41 16.01
CA THR A 189 8.09 -0.68 17.23
C THR A 189 8.43 0.79 16.97
N ASP A 190 8.25 1.22 15.71
CA ASP A 190 8.42 2.58 15.18
C ASP A 190 9.77 3.22 15.53
N ARG A 191 10.84 2.45 15.37
CA ARG A 191 12.21 2.90 15.68
C ARG A 191 13.29 2.11 14.94
N VAL A 192 14.48 2.70 14.85
CA VAL A 192 15.70 1.99 14.48
C VAL A 192 16.05 0.96 15.56
N ASP A 193 16.30 -0.28 15.15
CA ASP A 193 16.64 -1.40 16.03
C ASP A 193 18.03 -2.01 15.75
N ALA A 194 18.63 -1.69 14.61
CA ALA A 194 19.97 -2.12 14.24
C ALA A 194 20.63 -1.12 13.27
N SER A 195 21.96 -1.11 13.25
CA SER A 195 22.74 -0.33 12.30
C SER A 195 24.08 -1.02 12.02
N GLY A 196 24.71 -0.71 10.90
CA GLY A 196 26.03 -1.25 10.58
C GLY A 196 26.55 -0.81 9.21
N PRO A 197 27.73 -1.30 8.81
CA PRO A 197 28.31 -0.98 7.51
C PRO A 197 27.48 -1.60 6.37
N LEU A 198 27.36 -0.86 5.27
CA LEU A 198 26.89 -1.37 3.99
C LEU A 198 28.09 -1.99 3.25
N ASP A 199 28.43 -3.23 3.61
CA ASP A 199 29.52 -3.98 2.99
C ASP A 199 29.06 -5.39 2.57
N ALA A 200 30.01 -6.27 2.22
CA ALA A 200 29.72 -7.63 1.80
C ALA A 200 29.00 -8.49 2.86
N SER A 201 28.96 -8.06 4.12
CA SER A 201 28.24 -8.71 5.23
C SER A 201 26.80 -8.24 5.38
N PHE A 202 26.40 -7.11 4.77
CA PHE A 202 25.04 -6.60 4.86
C PHE A 202 24.03 -7.62 4.33
N ARG A 203 22.94 -7.83 5.09
CA ARG A 203 21.82 -8.69 4.74
C ARG A 203 20.52 -8.00 5.10
N LEU A 204 19.51 -8.18 4.25
CA LEU A 204 18.14 -7.85 4.62
C LEU A 204 17.63 -8.92 5.59
N ALA A 205 16.73 -8.54 6.48
CA ALA A 205 15.91 -9.49 7.22
C ALA A 205 14.99 -10.23 6.23
N PRO A 206 14.91 -11.57 6.30
CA PRO A 206 14.01 -12.37 5.47
C PRO A 206 12.57 -11.86 5.49
N THR A 207 12.00 -11.61 4.32
CA THR A 207 10.63 -11.11 4.14
C THR A 207 9.81 -12.14 3.36
N PRO A 208 8.58 -12.48 3.77
CA PRO A 208 7.77 -13.44 3.02
C PRO A 208 7.56 -13.00 1.56
N SER A 209 7.68 -13.94 0.63
CA SER A 209 7.38 -13.71 -0.79
C SER A 209 5.96 -13.15 -0.99
N GLY A 210 5.84 -12.19 -1.91
CA GLY A 210 4.61 -11.47 -2.22
C GLY A 210 4.34 -10.25 -1.32
N ALA A 211 5.30 -9.85 -0.46
CA ALA A 211 5.08 -8.78 0.51
C ALA A 211 4.71 -7.42 -0.10
N LEU A 212 5.18 -7.12 -1.32
CA LEU A 212 4.80 -5.92 -2.07
C LEU A 212 3.72 -6.17 -3.12
N ALA A 213 3.49 -7.42 -3.51
CA ALA A 213 2.50 -7.73 -4.53
C ALA A 213 1.08 -7.46 -3.99
N PRO A 214 0.18 -6.87 -4.79
CA PRO A 214 -1.21 -6.67 -4.39
C PRO A 214 -1.91 -8.02 -4.19
N ALA A 215 -2.88 -8.06 -3.28
CA ALA A 215 -3.55 -9.27 -2.81
C ALA A 215 -4.12 -10.14 -3.95
N ARG A 216 -4.67 -9.51 -5.00
CA ARG A 216 -5.19 -10.24 -6.16
C ARG A 216 -4.15 -11.05 -6.95
N LEU A 217 -2.87 -10.66 -6.88
CA LEU A 217 -1.78 -11.34 -7.58
C LEU A 217 -1.07 -12.37 -6.71
N LEU A 218 -1.41 -12.45 -5.42
CA LEU A 218 -0.82 -13.44 -4.53
C LEU A 218 -1.28 -14.84 -4.92
N THR A 219 -0.32 -15.75 -4.97
CA THR A 219 -0.62 -17.18 -4.92
C THR A 219 -1.12 -17.56 -3.52
N PRO A 220 -1.89 -18.67 -3.37
CA PRO A 220 -2.26 -19.18 -2.05
C PRO A 220 -1.04 -19.42 -1.14
N THR A 221 0.08 -19.88 -1.69
CA THR A 221 1.32 -20.10 -0.95
C THR A 221 1.91 -18.80 -0.40
N GLN A 222 1.96 -17.74 -1.21
CA GLN A 222 2.42 -16.43 -0.76
C GLN A 222 1.51 -15.85 0.33
N ALA A 223 0.19 -15.89 0.10
CA ALA A 223 -0.79 -15.43 1.08
C ALA A 223 -0.67 -16.18 2.42
N ASN A 224 -0.44 -17.50 2.40
CA ASN A 224 -0.20 -18.29 3.60
C ASN A 224 1.08 -17.86 4.35
N LYS A 225 2.17 -17.58 3.63
CA LYS A 225 3.43 -17.13 4.26
C LYS A 225 3.29 -15.74 4.88
N LEU A 226 2.58 -14.83 4.21
CA LEU A 226 2.28 -13.50 4.74
C LEU A 226 1.37 -13.58 5.98
N MET A 227 0.35 -14.43 5.94
CA MET A 227 -0.52 -14.70 7.09
C MET A 227 0.30 -15.21 8.30
N ALA A 228 1.30 -16.08 8.07
CA ALA A 228 2.20 -16.57 9.11
C ALA A 228 3.03 -15.46 9.74
N ASP A 229 3.55 -14.55 8.91
CA ASP A 229 4.27 -13.38 9.37
C ASP A 229 3.41 -12.49 10.26
N LEU A 230 2.18 -12.20 9.83
CA LEU A 230 1.25 -11.39 10.59
C LEU A 230 0.89 -12.00 11.94
N ILE A 231 0.70 -13.33 12.03
CA ILE A 231 0.45 -14.00 13.31
C ILE A 231 1.66 -13.89 14.23
N ARG A 232 2.88 -14.17 13.74
CA ARG A 232 4.12 -14.07 14.54
C ARG A 232 4.39 -12.65 15.04
N ARG A 233 3.95 -11.65 14.28
CA ARG A 233 4.04 -10.23 14.64
C ARG A 233 2.88 -9.74 15.52
N GLY A 234 1.96 -10.63 15.92
CA GLY A 234 0.80 -10.29 16.74
C GLY A 234 -0.22 -9.39 16.04
N LYS A 235 -0.23 -9.37 14.70
CA LYS A 235 -1.14 -8.52 13.90
C LYS A 235 -2.49 -9.18 13.61
N LEU A 236 -2.60 -10.49 13.77
CA LEU A 236 -3.86 -11.24 13.67
C LEU A 236 -3.80 -12.55 14.46
N THR A 237 -4.97 -13.14 14.72
CA THR A 237 -5.11 -14.46 15.36
C THR A 237 -6.17 -15.28 14.62
N LEU A 238 -5.89 -16.57 14.43
CA LEU A 238 -6.82 -17.49 13.77
C LEU A 238 -7.51 -18.38 14.81
N LYS A 239 -8.79 -18.63 14.60
CA LYS A 239 -9.54 -19.70 15.27
C LYS A 239 -9.33 -21.04 14.58
N SER A 240 -9.30 -21.07 13.24
CA SER A 240 -9.02 -22.27 12.45
C SER A 240 -8.58 -21.95 11.00
N PRO A 241 -7.83 -22.85 10.31
CA PRO A 241 -7.12 -24.01 10.87
C PRO A 241 -6.16 -23.60 12.01
N ALA A 242 -5.83 -24.55 12.88
CA ALA A 242 -4.98 -24.29 14.03
C ALA A 242 -3.67 -23.63 13.57
N PHE A 243 -3.32 -22.50 14.19
CA PHE A 243 -1.95 -22.05 14.22
C PHE A 243 -1.15 -23.09 15.00
N VAL A 244 -0.44 -23.98 14.30
CA VAL A 244 0.54 -24.87 14.93
C VAL A 244 1.87 -24.14 14.86
N ASP A 245 2.29 -23.57 15.98
CA ASP A 245 3.65 -23.03 16.14
C ASP A 245 4.63 -24.21 16.18
N GLY A 246 5.24 -24.50 15.03
CA GLY A 246 6.21 -25.57 14.88
C GLY A 246 7.14 -25.31 13.70
N PRO A 247 8.27 -26.05 13.61
CA PRO A 247 9.31 -25.83 12.61
C PRO A 247 8.84 -25.98 11.14
N ALA A 248 7.63 -26.49 10.90
CA ALA A 248 7.02 -26.64 9.59
C ALA A 248 6.20 -25.42 9.10
N GLY A 249 5.93 -24.43 9.96
CA GLY A 249 5.15 -23.23 9.60
C GLY A 249 3.63 -23.47 9.47
N ILE A 250 2.90 -22.50 8.89
CA ILE A 250 1.45 -22.58 8.69
C ILE A 250 1.09 -23.80 7.82
N VAL A 251 0.20 -24.66 8.33
CA VAL A 251 -0.51 -25.63 7.49
C VAL A 251 -1.52 -24.87 6.66
N ALA A 252 -1.31 -24.84 5.34
CA ALA A 252 -2.27 -24.28 4.41
C ALA A 252 -3.66 -24.91 4.65
N PRO A 253 -4.75 -24.12 4.66
CA PRO A 253 -6.09 -24.68 4.57
C PRO A 253 -6.17 -25.70 3.44
N ALA A 254 -6.77 -26.85 3.71
CA ALA A 254 -7.02 -27.85 2.67
C ALA A 254 -7.86 -27.22 1.53
N PRO A 255 -7.81 -27.74 0.29
CA PRO A 255 -8.71 -27.27 -0.76
C PRO A 255 -10.17 -27.27 -0.29
N GLY A 256 -10.83 -26.11 -0.40
CA GLY A 256 -12.21 -25.91 0.09
C GLY A 256 -12.33 -25.51 1.58
N GLN A 257 -11.24 -25.56 2.34
CA GLN A 257 -11.19 -25.01 3.70
C GLN A 257 -10.89 -23.52 3.67
N ARG A 258 -11.55 -22.77 4.54
CA ARG A 258 -11.38 -21.32 4.70
C ARG A 258 -10.84 -20.97 6.08
N VAL A 259 -10.21 -19.81 6.19
CA VAL A 259 -9.68 -19.32 7.46
C VAL A 259 -10.77 -18.63 8.28
N VAL A 260 -10.67 -18.78 9.59
CA VAL A 260 -11.53 -18.12 10.58
C VAL A 260 -10.65 -17.24 11.46
N VAL A 261 -10.92 -15.93 11.47
CA VAL A 261 -10.17 -14.94 12.26
C VAL A 261 -10.94 -14.65 13.56
N SER A 262 -10.25 -14.69 14.70
CA SER A 262 -10.84 -14.49 16.03
C SER A 262 -9.82 -13.90 17.01
N PRO A 263 -10.07 -12.75 17.66
CA PRO A 263 -11.22 -11.86 17.44
C PRO A 263 -11.25 -11.30 16.00
N PRO A 264 -12.37 -10.73 15.51
CA PRO A 264 -12.50 -10.24 14.15
C PRO A 264 -11.75 -8.90 14.00
N SER A 265 -10.44 -8.94 14.06
CA SER A 265 -9.59 -7.74 14.09
C SER A 265 -8.26 -7.96 13.41
N PHE A 266 -7.76 -6.90 12.78
CA PHE A 266 -6.46 -6.87 12.11
C PHE A 266 -5.69 -5.62 12.55
N GLY A 267 -4.48 -5.81 13.09
CA GLY A 267 -3.63 -4.70 13.51
C GLY A 267 -4.28 -3.75 14.53
N GLY A 268 -5.19 -4.25 15.36
CA GLY A 268 -5.93 -3.45 16.34
C GLY A 268 -7.25 -2.86 15.86
N ILE A 269 -7.56 -2.90 14.55
CA ILE A 269 -8.84 -2.43 14.01
C ILE A 269 -9.83 -3.58 13.98
N ARG A 270 -11.01 -3.38 14.59
CA ARG A 270 -12.10 -4.36 14.61
C ARG A 270 -12.91 -4.31 13.31
N TYR A 271 -13.34 -5.47 12.83
CA TYR A 271 -14.35 -5.61 11.79
C TYR A 271 -15.65 -6.11 12.43
N THR A 272 -16.74 -5.36 12.29
CA THR A 272 -18.04 -5.68 12.89
C THR A 272 -19.09 -5.94 11.82
N ASN A 273 -19.67 -7.14 11.88
CA ASN A 273 -20.77 -7.54 11.02
C ASN A 273 -22.06 -6.87 11.51
N GLN A 274 -22.65 -5.96 10.72
CA GLN A 274 -23.87 -5.27 11.14
C GLN A 274 -25.13 -6.15 11.10
N ILE A 275 -25.11 -7.25 10.34
CA ILE A 275 -26.20 -8.22 10.25
C ILE A 275 -26.13 -9.19 11.45
N ASN A 276 -24.93 -9.48 11.94
CA ASN A 276 -24.71 -10.28 13.14
C ASN A 276 -23.64 -9.67 14.07
N PRO A 277 -23.96 -8.58 14.80
CA PRO A 277 -22.97 -7.86 15.62
C PRO A 277 -22.39 -8.67 16.76
N ALA A 278 -23.11 -9.73 17.19
CA ALA A 278 -22.65 -10.65 18.23
C ALA A 278 -21.57 -11.62 17.74
N SER A 279 -21.28 -11.66 16.43
CA SER A 279 -20.22 -12.53 15.91
C SER A 279 -18.87 -12.16 16.53
N ALA A 280 -18.20 -13.18 17.06
CA ALA A 280 -16.85 -13.08 17.59
C ALA A 280 -15.78 -13.50 16.54
N VAL A 281 -16.19 -13.72 15.30
CA VAL A 281 -15.31 -14.20 14.23
C VAL A 281 -15.61 -13.53 12.89
N ILE A 282 -14.60 -13.51 12.03
CA ILE A 282 -14.80 -13.49 10.57
C ILE A 282 -14.58 -14.92 10.12
N ASP A 283 -15.65 -15.58 9.71
CA ASP A 283 -15.62 -16.92 9.17
C ASP A 283 -15.51 -16.91 7.65
N ASN A 284 -15.12 -18.06 7.09
CA ASN A 284 -15.12 -18.29 5.64
C ASN A 284 -14.27 -17.29 4.84
N LEU A 285 -13.00 -17.07 5.21
CA LEU A 285 -12.10 -16.12 4.54
C LEU A 285 -11.07 -16.82 3.63
N ASP A 286 -10.83 -16.27 2.43
CA ASP A 286 -9.67 -16.63 1.58
C ASP A 286 -8.43 -15.91 2.10
N GLN A 287 -7.27 -16.58 2.08
CA GLN A 287 -6.05 -16.04 2.66
C GLN A 287 -5.57 -14.75 1.97
N ARG A 288 -5.87 -14.56 0.68
CA ARG A 288 -5.53 -13.32 -0.04
C ARG A 288 -6.45 -12.19 0.40
N MET A 289 -7.73 -12.49 0.59
CA MET A 289 -8.67 -11.52 1.17
C MET A 289 -8.26 -11.14 2.59
N LEU A 290 -7.77 -12.09 3.39
CA LEU A 290 -7.20 -11.81 4.71
C LEU A 290 -6.05 -10.79 4.65
N ILE A 291 -5.11 -10.95 3.71
CA ILE A 291 -4.04 -9.96 3.50
C ILE A 291 -4.62 -8.61 3.07
N ALA A 292 -5.63 -8.61 2.20
CA ALA A 292 -6.32 -7.38 1.81
C ALA A 292 -7.06 -6.71 2.99
N LEU A 293 -7.65 -7.45 3.92
CA LEU A 293 -8.29 -6.86 5.08
C LEU A 293 -7.27 -6.23 6.03
N TYR A 294 -6.11 -6.88 6.24
CA TYR A 294 -5.03 -6.30 7.03
C TYR A 294 -4.45 -5.03 6.38
N ARG A 295 -4.15 -5.04 5.08
CA ARG A 295 -3.57 -3.86 4.44
C ARG A 295 -4.54 -2.69 4.33
N LEU A 296 -5.85 -2.94 4.29
CA LEU A 296 -6.87 -1.89 4.39
C LEU A 296 -6.75 -1.11 5.71
N THR A 297 -6.46 -1.81 6.83
CA THR A 297 -6.29 -1.14 8.13
C THR A 297 -5.09 -0.19 8.14
N LEU A 298 -4.02 -0.55 7.43
CA LEU A 298 -2.85 0.31 7.29
C LEU A 298 -3.17 1.57 6.48
N TRP A 299 -3.89 1.43 5.36
CA TRP A 299 -4.25 2.56 4.51
C TRP A 299 -5.22 3.53 5.19
N ILE A 300 -6.31 2.99 5.76
CA ILE A 300 -7.37 3.81 6.33
C ILE A 300 -6.92 4.54 7.60
N ASN A 301 -5.92 4.00 8.30
CA ASN A 301 -5.35 4.55 9.53
C ASN A 301 -3.94 5.12 9.32
N SER A 302 -3.56 5.43 8.08
CA SER A 302 -2.23 5.96 7.73
C SER A 302 -2.04 7.44 8.13
N SER A 303 -3.12 8.13 8.45
CA SER A 303 -3.19 9.52 8.86
C SER A 303 -4.42 9.73 9.72
N ALA A 304 -4.49 10.85 10.44
CA ALA A 304 -5.70 11.23 11.14
C ALA A 304 -6.92 11.18 10.20
N PRO A 305 -8.07 10.69 10.67
CA PRO A 305 -8.37 10.33 12.06
C PRO A 305 -7.86 8.94 12.49
N ASP A 306 -7.91 8.66 13.79
CA ASP A 306 -7.65 7.31 14.32
C ASP A 306 -8.87 6.42 14.10
N VAL A 307 -8.76 5.43 13.22
CA VAL A 307 -9.81 4.45 12.92
C VAL A 307 -9.67 3.25 13.84
N THR A 308 -10.76 2.89 14.51
CA THR A 308 -10.79 1.77 15.46
C THR A 308 -11.65 0.61 14.97
N GLU A 309 -12.61 0.89 14.07
CA GLU A 309 -13.58 -0.12 13.64
C GLU A 309 -14.08 0.11 12.21
N LEU A 310 -14.23 -1.00 11.47
CA LEU A 310 -14.82 -1.07 10.15
C LEU A 310 -16.12 -1.90 10.24
N LEU A 311 -17.23 -1.33 9.78
CA LEU A 311 -18.51 -2.02 9.70
C LEU A 311 -18.63 -2.72 8.35
N HIS A 312 -19.20 -3.92 8.34
CA HIS A 312 -19.48 -4.64 7.11
C HIS A 312 -20.83 -5.34 7.12
N LEU A 313 -21.39 -5.59 5.94
CA LEU A 313 -22.58 -6.42 5.74
C LEU A 313 -22.22 -7.88 5.40
N GLY A 314 -20.99 -8.13 4.95
CA GLY A 314 -20.50 -9.45 4.59
C GLY A 314 -19.01 -9.43 4.26
N ILE A 315 -18.31 -10.51 4.56
CA ILE A 315 -16.91 -10.77 4.14
C ILE A 315 -16.80 -12.22 3.66
N GLY A 316 -17.45 -13.12 4.40
CA GLY A 316 -17.75 -14.48 3.97
C GLY A 316 -19.08 -14.92 4.60
N HIS A 317 -19.83 -15.80 3.92
CA HIS A 317 -21.08 -16.34 4.51
C HIS A 317 -21.31 -17.85 4.32
N GLY A 318 -20.40 -18.58 3.66
CA GLY A 318 -20.30 -20.06 3.66
C GLY A 318 -21.48 -20.91 3.17
N ASN A 319 -22.66 -20.30 2.97
CA ASN A 319 -23.93 -20.98 2.65
C ASN A 319 -24.53 -20.53 1.31
N GLY A 320 -23.75 -19.84 0.47
CA GLY A 320 -24.18 -19.33 -0.84
C GLY A 320 -23.86 -20.27 -2.01
N PRO A 321 -24.21 -19.88 -3.24
CA PRO A 321 -23.73 -20.55 -4.45
C PRO A 321 -22.19 -20.65 -4.50
N ALA A 322 -21.64 -21.69 -5.12
CA ALA A 322 -20.18 -21.85 -5.23
C ALA A 322 -19.51 -20.75 -6.08
N ASN A 323 -20.29 -20.10 -6.96
CA ASN A 323 -19.88 -19.00 -7.81
C ASN A 323 -20.23 -17.62 -7.22
N ASP A 324 -20.33 -17.52 -5.91
CA ASP A 324 -20.49 -16.27 -5.18
C ASP A 324 -19.20 -15.91 -4.44
N CYS A 325 -18.73 -14.68 -4.63
CA CYS A 325 -17.46 -14.20 -4.08
C CYS A 325 -17.47 -14.14 -2.55
N HIS A 326 -18.62 -13.84 -1.94
CA HIS A 326 -18.78 -13.89 -0.49
C HIS A 326 -18.76 -15.33 0.01
N ASN A 327 -19.44 -16.25 -0.67
CA ASN A 327 -19.35 -17.67 -0.35
C ASN A 327 -17.91 -18.22 -0.52
N GLU A 328 -17.14 -17.64 -1.43
CA GLU A 328 -15.73 -17.97 -1.59
C GLU A 328 -14.80 -17.28 -0.58
N GLY A 329 -15.28 -16.35 0.24
CA GLY A 329 -14.47 -15.61 1.22
C GLY A 329 -13.57 -14.54 0.62
N ARG A 330 -13.94 -14.01 -0.55
CA ARG A 330 -13.11 -13.13 -1.37
C ARG A 330 -13.68 -11.73 -1.54
N ALA A 331 -14.74 -11.41 -0.81
CA ALA A 331 -15.39 -10.12 -0.88
C ALA A 331 -15.43 -9.45 0.50
N LEU A 332 -15.63 -8.15 0.50
CA LEU A 332 -15.98 -7.33 1.66
C LEU A 332 -17.07 -6.36 1.20
N ASP A 333 -18.19 -6.35 1.91
CA ASP A 333 -19.22 -5.32 1.81
C ASP A 333 -19.01 -4.31 2.94
N LEU A 334 -18.08 -3.38 2.76
CA LEU A 334 -17.76 -2.33 3.73
C LEU A 334 -18.92 -1.34 3.82
N SER A 335 -19.52 -1.19 4.99
CA SER A 335 -20.74 -0.39 5.19
C SER A 335 -20.56 0.79 6.14
N GLY A 336 -19.38 0.91 6.77
CA GLY A 336 -19.04 2.09 7.55
C GLY A 336 -17.69 2.02 8.24
N ILE A 337 -17.30 3.14 8.83
CA ILE A 337 -16.00 3.38 9.47
C ILE A 337 -16.26 4.18 10.75
N LEU A 338 -15.63 3.77 11.86
CA LEU A 338 -15.69 4.44 13.14
C LEU A 338 -14.28 4.75 13.66
N GLY A 339 -14.19 5.79 14.47
CA GLY A 339 -12.94 6.19 15.09
C GLY A 339 -13.05 7.49 15.86
N THR A 340 -11.90 8.13 16.05
CA THR A 340 -11.79 9.44 16.71
C THR A 340 -11.04 10.44 15.84
N SER A 341 -11.59 11.65 15.70
CA SER A 341 -10.96 12.77 15.00
C SER A 341 -10.92 13.98 15.92
N GLY A 342 -9.73 14.52 16.19
CA GLY A 342 -9.57 15.65 17.13
C GLY A 342 -10.14 15.37 18.53
N GLY A 343 -10.10 14.12 18.98
CA GLY A 343 -10.68 13.67 20.26
C GLY A 343 -12.20 13.41 20.24
N ALA A 344 -12.91 13.73 19.16
CA ALA A 344 -14.34 13.45 19.03
C ALA A 344 -14.58 12.12 18.30
N ALA A 345 -15.45 11.27 18.85
CA ALA A 345 -15.86 10.04 18.19
C ALA A 345 -16.67 10.34 16.92
N PHE A 346 -16.48 9.54 15.87
CA PHE A 346 -17.28 9.60 14.66
C PHE A 346 -17.74 8.21 14.22
N THR A 347 -18.86 8.21 13.51
CA THR A 347 -19.32 7.09 12.69
C THR A 347 -19.60 7.64 11.30
N ARG A 348 -19.10 6.97 10.26
CA ARG A 348 -19.43 7.21 8.86
C ARG A 348 -19.97 5.93 8.25
N SER A 349 -21.29 5.87 8.08
CA SER A 349 -21.98 4.76 7.44
C SER A 349 -22.25 5.09 5.97
N VAL A 350 -21.98 4.13 5.07
CA VAL A 350 -22.31 4.22 3.65
C VAL A 350 -23.80 4.51 3.46
N LYS A 351 -24.67 3.84 4.23
CA LYS A 351 -26.12 4.06 4.13
C LYS A 351 -26.56 5.47 4.54
N THR A 352 -26.00 6.04 5.60
CA THR A 352 -26.52 7.29 6.19
C THR A 352 -25.77 8.53 5.70
N HIS A 353 -24.44 8.45 5.60
CA HIS A 353 -23.56 9.58 5.32
C HIS A 353 -23.20 9.67 3.83
N TRP A 354 -23.34 8.58 3.10
CA TRP A 354 -23.23 8.56 1.64
C TRP A 354 -24.58 8.79 0.95
N GLY A 355 -25.63 9.12 1.68
CA GLY A 355 -26.88 9.62 1.12
C GLY A 355 -28.12 9.19 1.89
N ASN A 356 -28.93 10.17 2.29
CA ASN A 356 -30.30 9.96 2.76
C ASN A 356 -31.26 11.14 2.43
N LEU A 357 -31.00 11.89 1.34
CA LEU A 357 -31.80 13.04 0.88
C LEU A 357 -31.74 13.14 -0.66
N PRO A 358 -32.69 13.80 -1.37
CA PRO A 358 -32.74 13.72 -2.84
C PRO A 358 -31.52 14.37 -3.50
N ARG A 359 -31.04 13.77 -4.59
CA ARG A 359 -29.90 14.28 -5.36
C ARG A 359 -30.27 15.50 -6.21
N PRO A 360 -29.36 16.48 -6.38
CA PRO A 360 -29.42 17.43 -7.48
C PRO A 360 -29.24 16.71 -8.83
N PRO A 361 -29.89 17.17 -9.92
CA PRO A 361 -29.64 16.68 -11.26
C PRO A 361 -28.17 16.85 -11.67
N GLY A 362 -27.55 15.81 -12.26
CA GLY A 362 -26.21 15.87 -12.84
C GLY A 362 -25.04 15.43 -11.93
N VAL A 363 -25.31 14.99 -10.70
CA VAL A 363 -24.25 14.56 -9.76
C VAL A 363 -24.09 13.03 -9.73
N THR A 364 -22.91 12.56 -10.14
CA THR A 364 -22.57 11.12 -10.19
C THR A 364 -22.24 10.54 -8.81
N VAL A 365 -21.54 11.29 -7.94
CA VAL A 365 -21.09 10.87 -6.59
C VAL A 365 -21.94 11.49 -5.49
N ARG A 366 -22.47 10.69 -4.56
CA ARG A 366 -23.35 11.14 -3.47
C ARG A 366 -22.63 11.79 -2.28
N ILE A 367 -21.38 11.44 -1.99
CA ILE A 367 -20.61 12.05 -0.89
C ILE A 367 -19.85 13.26 -1.40
N ASP A 368 -20.26 14.45 -0.97
CA ASP A 368 -19.66 15.71 -1.35
C ASP A 368 -18.56 16.08 -0.32
N PRO A 369 -17.30 16.29 -0.74
CA PRO A 369 -16.23 16.72 0.16
C PRO A 369 -16.49 18.07 0.82
N ALA A 370 -17.36 18.93 0.28
CA ALA A 370 -17.77 20.17 0.93
C ALA A 370 -18.78 19.96 2.08
N VAL A 371 -19.48 18.82 2.09
CA VAL A 371 -20.52 18.48 3.09
C VAL A 371 -19.97 17.55 4.16
N ASP A 372 -19.22 16.51 3.77
CA ASP A 372 -18.56 15.58 4.69
C ASP A 372 -17.12 15.28 4.23
N PRO A 373 -16.19 16.22 4.43
CA PRO A 373 -14.79 16.05 4.02
C PRO A 373 -14.15 14.79 4.63
N LEU A 374 -14.52 14.48 5.88
CA LEU A 374 -14.01 13.31 6.59
C LEU A 374 -14.49 12.00 5.93
N GLY A 375 -15.80 11.88 5.71
CA GLY A 375 -16.35 10.70 5.04
C GLY A 375 -15.81 10.55 3.63
N PHE A 376 -15.73 11.66 2.86
CA PHE A 376 -15.17 11.65 1.51
C PHE A 376 -13.73 11.15 1.51
N GLY A 377 -12.88 11.65 2.41
CA GLY A 377 -11.48 11.24 2.53
C GLY A 377 -11.34 9.76 2.86
N LEU A 378 -11.99 9.30 3.94
CA LEU A 378 -11.92 7.90 4.38
C LEU A 378 -12.36 6.93 3.28
N PHE A 379 -13.49 7.19 2.64
CA PHE A 379 -13.98 6.27 1.64
C PHE A 379 -13.29 6.40 0.28
N SER A 380 -12.73 7.57 -0.06
CA SER A 380 -11.83 7.70 -1.21
C SER A 380 -10.55 6.88 -1.00
N THR A 381 -10.00 6.89 0.22
CA THR A 381 -8.88 6.02 0.59
C THR A 381 -9.25 4.54 0.48
N ALA A 382 -10.42 4.12 1.00
CA ALA A 382 -10.88 2.75 0.86
C ALA A 382 -11.08 2.33 -0.61
N PHE A 383 -11.63 3.22 -1.44
CA PHE A 383 -11.82 2.98 -2.87
C PHE A 383 -10.48 2.84 -3.60
N ARG A 384 -9.55 3.79 -3.41
CA ARG A 384 -8.22 3.78 -4.02
C ARG A 384 -7.37 2.60 -3.54
N TYR A 385 -7.49 2.24 -2.27
CA TYR A 385 -6.94 1.00 -1.75
C TYR A 385 -7.47 -0.23 -2.51
N ALA A 386 -8.78 -0.32 -2.66
CA ALA A 386 -9.43 -1.44 -3.32
C ALA A 386 -9.06 -1.54 -4.81
N THR A 387 -8.98 -0.41 -5.52
CA THR A 387 -8.52 -0.42 -6.93
C THR A 387 -7.07 -0.89 -7.06
N TYR A 388 -6.24 -0.64 -6.05
CA TYR A 388 -4.86 -1.11 -5.99
C TYR A 388 -4.70 -2.58 -5.58
N GLU A 389 -5.35 -3.06 -4.52
CA GLU A 389 -5.16 -4.42 -3.98
C GLU A 389 -6.08 -5.46 -4.64
N CYS A 390 -7.29 -5.05 -5.00
CA CYS A 390 -8.41 -5.91 -5.40
C CYS A 390 -8.79 -5.78 -6.89
N GLU A 391 -8.57 -4.62 -7.50
CA GLU A 391 -8.80 -4.22 -8.93
C GLU A 391 -10.15 -3.56 -9.25
N ALA A 392 -10.11 -2.52 -10.09
CA ALA A 392 -11.28 -1.90 -10.72
C ALA A 392 -11.25 -2.12 -12.25
N ASN A 393 -12.10 -3.04 -12.71
CA ASN A 393 -12.38 -3.49 -14.10
C ASN A 393 -11.66 -4.77 -14.56
N GLY A 394 -12.27 -5.92 -14.25
CA GLY A 394 -12.32 -7.04 -15.20
C GLY A 394 -11.05 -7.88 -15.34
N ILE A 395 -10.36 -8.17 -14.24
CA ILE A 395 -9.25 -9.13 -14.05
C ILE A 395 -8.42 -9.41 -15.29
N GLY A 396 -7.37 -8.61 -15.40
CA GLY A 396 -6.27 -8.76 -16.34
C GLY A 396 -5.05 -7.96 -15.88
N PRO A 397 -3.97 -7.87 -16.69
CA PRO A 397 -2.76 -7.13 -16.33
C PRO A 397 -2.95 -5.61 -16.32
N ALA A 398 -4.14 -5.08 -16.67
CA ALA A 398 -4.38 -3.68 -16.93
C ALA A 398 -4.58 -2.82 -15.66
N ASN A 399 -3.72 -3.01 -14.64
CA ASN A 399 -3.64 -2.03 -13.55
C ASN A 399 -2.98 -0.76 -14.10
N LYS A 400 -3.70 0.35 -14.08
CA LYS A 400 -3.22 1.62 -14.62
C LYS A 400 -3.09 2.61 -13.48
N TRP A 401 -1.98 3.32 -13.48
CA TRP A 401 -1.88 4.63 -12.86
C TRP A 401 -2.10 5.69 -13.94
N PRO A 402 -2.88 6.76 -13.70
CA PRO A 402 -3.61 7.03 -12.46
C PRO A 402 -4.74 6.02 -12.23
N MET A 403 -5.04 5.76 -10.95
CA MET A 403 -6.17 4.90 -10.58
C MET A 403 -7.48 5.58 -10.97
N PRO A 404 -8.56 4.83 -11.25
CA PRO A 404 -9.87 5.42 -11.52
C PRO A 404 -10.31 6.34 -10.37
N ASP A 405 -11.03 7.41 -10.71
CA ASP A 405 -11.69 8.24 -9.70
C ASP A 405 -12.90 7.52 -9.09
N LEU A 406 -13.27 7.94 -7.88
CA LEU A 406 -14.51 7.56 -7.23
C LEU A 406 -15.68 7.92 -8.19
N GLY A 407 -16.45 6.92 -8.62
CA GLY A 407 -17.40 7.05 -9.74
C GLY A 407 -17.16 6.06 -10.89
N GLY A 408 -15.96 5.46 -10.98
CA GLY A 408 -15.60 4.45 -11.98
C GLY A 408 -16.29 3.08 -11.84
N SER A 409 -16.23 2.25 -12.90
CA SER A 409 -16.72 0.86 -12.93
C SER A 409 -15.65 -0.15 -12.46
N GLY A 410 -16.04 -1.40 -12.16
CA GLY A 410 -15.12 -2.50 -11.82
C GLY A 410 -15.68 -3.54 -10.85
N PHE A 411 -14.77 -4.31 -10.21
CA PHE A 411 -15.05 -5.22 -9.07
C PHE A 411 -15.06 -4.49 -7.72
N VAL A 412 -14.91 -3.16 -7.75
CA VAL A 412 -15.25 -2.28 -6.65
C VAL A 412 -16.60 -1.64 -6.97
N ILE A 413 -17.65 -2.07 -6.28
CA ILE A 413 -19.04 -1.66 -6.54
C ILE A 413 -19.58 -0.94 -5.30
N TYR A 414 -20.34 0.13 -5.51
CA TYR A 414 -20.77 1.02 -4.44
C TYR A 414 -22.03 1.80 -4.85
N PRO A 415 -22.63 2.63 -3.98
CA PRO A 415 -23.93 3.25 -4.27
C PRO A 415 -23.96 4.14 -5.51
N ASP A 416 -22.81 4.59 -5.99
CA ASP A 416 -22.63 5.45 -7.17
C ASP A 416 -22.02 4.73 -8.37
N TYR A 417 -21.95 3.41 -8.31
CA TYR A 417 -21.42 2.57 -9.38
C TYR A 417 -22.07 2.88 -10.75
N GLY A 418 -21.25 3.25 -11.73
CA GLY A 418 -21.68 3.64 -13.08
C GLY A 418 -22.20 2.50 -13.98
N GLY A 419 -22.05 1.24 -13.59
CA GLY A 419 -22.47 0.08 -14.39
C GLY A 419 -23.96 -0.23 -14.32
N THR A 420 -24.33 -1.51 -14.29
CA THR A 420 -25.75 -1.93 -14.42
C THR A 420 -26.62 -1.43 -13.25
N VAL A 421 -27.88 -1.09 -13.56
CA VAL A 421 -28.87 -0.66 -12.55
C VAL A 421 -29.09 -1.72 -11.48
N ALA A 422 -29.11 -3.00 -11.87
CA ALA A 422 -29.26 -4.11 -10.94
C ALA A 422 -28.11 -4.18 -9.93
N LEU A 423 -26.85 -4.09 -10.39
CA LEU A 423 -25.70 -4.06 -9.50
C LEU A 423 -25.70 -2.81 -8.62
N ARG A 424 -25.97 -1.63 -9.17
CA ARG A 424 -26.09 -0.41 -8.37
C ARG A 424 -27.14 -0.56 -7.26
N ASN A 425 -28.29 -1.16 -7.57
CA ASN A 425 -29.37 -1.37 -6.61
C ASN A 425 -29.02 -2.37 -5.51
N ALA A 426 -28.24 -3.40 -5.82
CA ALA A 426 -27.77 -4.36 -4.82
C ALA A 426 -26.72 -3.77 -3.86
N HIS A 427 -26.04 -2.69 -4.24
CA HIS A 427 -24.90 -2.10 -3.52
C HIS A 427 -25.19 -0.68 -3.02
N GLN A 428 -26.45 -0.38 -2.66
CA GLN A 428 -26.86 0.98 -2.26
C GLN A 428 -26.42 1.38 -0.84
N ASP A 429 -26.01 0.42 -0.01
CA ASP A 429 -25.71 0.61 1.41
C ASP A 429 -24.31 0.12 1.83
N HIS A 430 -23.47 -0.28 0.87
CA HIS A 430 -22.11 -0.76 1.12
C HIS A 430 -21.17 -0.61 -0.09
N PHE A 431 -19.88 -0.82 0.17
CA PHE A 431 -18.76 -0.89 -0.76
C PHE A 431 -18.36 -2.34 -0.91
N HIS A 432 -18.71 -2.93 -2.04
CA HIS A 432 -18.27 -4.26 -2.38
C HIS A 432 -16.87 -4.20 -2.97
N ILE A 433 -15.94 -4.92 -2.35
CA ILE A 433 -14.53 -5.02 -2.71
C ILE A 433 -14.21 -6.51 -2.85
N GLN A 434 -13.67 -6.93 -4.00
CA GLN A 434 -13.42 -8.35 -4.27
C GLN A 434 -11.99 -8.64 -4.74
N VAL A 435 -11.37 -9.68 -4.18
CA VAL A 435 -10.05 -10.17 -4.60
C VAL A 435 -10.18 -11.30 -5.65
N GLY A 436 -9.81 -10.99 -6.89
CA GLY A 436 -9.71 -11.95 -8.00
C GLY A 436 -11.06 -12.51 -8.48
N VAL A 437 -11.05 -13.38 -9.51
CA VAL A 437 -12.28 -13.76 -10.24
C VAL A 437 -13.02 -14.80 -9.43
N THR A 438 -14.32 -14.64 -9.22
CA THR A 438 -15.17 -15.73 -8.69
C THR A 438 -15.02 -16.96 -9.57
N ARG A 439 -14.70 -18.12 -8.99
CA ARG A 439 -14.48 -19.36 -9.74
C ARG A 439 -15.86 -19.84 -10.22
N SER A 440 -15.96 -20.12 -11.51
CA SER A 440 -17.17 -20.63 -12.16
C SER A 440 -17.48 -22.06 -11.76
#